data_AF-A0A1T5DGJ0-F1
#
_entry.id   AF-A0A1T5DGJ0-F1
#
_cell.length_a   1.000
_cell.length_b   1.000
_cell.length_c   1.000
_cell.angle_alpha   90.00
_cell.angle_beta   90.00
_cell.angle_gamma   90.00
#
_symmetry.space_group_name_H-M   'P 1'
#
loop_
_entity.id
_entity.type
_entity.pdbx_description
1 polymer ?
#
loop_
_entity_poly.entity_id
_entity_poly.type
_entity_poly.pdbx_seq_one_letter_code
_entity_poly.pdbx_strand_id
1 'polypeptide(L)'
;MSYARIVDIRSAPGPARKSHAWQVLREAARLEPDEDARIAWYREDPIGVLGRETAEALVASGRYEEVLAFLRGVRRDLGLEVPHGFGAF
;
A
#
# COMPACT_ATOMS: atom_id res chain seq x y z
N MET A 1 38.84 19.62 18.68
CA MET A 1 38.00 19.21 17.54
C MET A 1 38.03 17.70 17.39
N SER A 2 36.92 17.01 17.62
CA SER A 2 36.73 15.63 17.15
C SER A 2 35.26 15.42 16.83
N TYR A 3 35.02 14.92 15.63
CA TYR A 3 33.76 14.83 14.94
C TYR A 3 33.05 13.54 15.32
N ALA A 4 31.88 13.62 15.95
CA ALA A 4 30.93 12.51 15.91
C ALA A 4 29.75 12.95 15.04
N ARG A 5 29.91 12.73 13.73
CA ARG A 5 28.81 12.75 12.77
C ARG A 5 27.74 11.79 13.27
N ILE A 6 26.56 12.31 13.55
CA ILE A 6 25.33 11.52 13.61
C ILE A 6 25.13 11.02 12.18
N VAL A 7 25.67 9.85 11.88
CA VAL A 7 25.28 9.08 10.70
C VAL A 7 23.87 8.60 10.99
N ASP A 8 22.92 9.30 10.39
CA ASP A 8 21.56 8.85 10.15
C ASP A 8 21.66 7.38 9.69
N ILE A 9 21.33 6.47 10.59
CA ILE A 9 21.30 5.04 10.31
C ILE A 9 20.22 4.90 9.27
N ARG A 10 20.66 4.77 8.01
CA ARG A 10 19.82 4.38 6.88
C ARG A 10 18.89 3.30 7.39
N SER A 11 17.62 3.67 7.53
CA SER A 11 16.56 2.80 7.97
C SER A 11 16.37 1.77 6.86
N ALA A 12 17.23 0.73 6.86
CA ALA A 12 17.10 -0.39 5.95
C ALA A 12 15.65 -0.86 6.03
N PRO A 13 14.99 -1.14 4.90
CA PRO A 13 13.61 -1.61 4.93
C PRO A 13 13.58 -2.89 5.75
N GLY A 14 13.10 -2.76 6.99
CA GLY A 14 12.97 -3.88 7.90
C GLY A 14 12.04 -4.94 7.28
N PRO A 15 12.13 -6.20 7.73
CA PRO A 15 11.29 -7.28 7.22
C PRO A 15 9.80 -6.92 7.24
N ALA A 16 9.34 -6.17 8.25
CA ALA A 16 7.97 -5.67 8.34
C ALA A 16 7.57 -4.75 7.17
N ARG A 17 8.42 -3.80 6.75
CA ARG A 17 8.10 -2.90 5.60
C ARG A 17 7.96 -3.69 4.30
N LYS A 18 8.80 -4.71 4.09
CA LYS A 18 8.68 -5.60 2.93
C LYS A 18 7.37 -6.39 2.97
N SER A 19 6.97 -6.88 4.14
CA SER A 19 5.69 -7.57 4.34
C SER A 19 4.50 -6.65 4.04
N HIS A 20 4.53 -5.39 4.50
CA HIS A 20 3.45 -4.42 4.27
C HIS A 20 3.33 -4.04 2.79
N ALA A 21 4.45 -3.80 2.10
CA ALA A 21 4.44 -3.52 0.66
C ALA A 21 3.81 -4.69 -0.13
N TRP A 22 4.18 -5.93 0.23
CA TRP A 22 3.61 -7.12 -0.39
C TRP A 22 2.10 -7.27 -0.15
N GLN A 23 1.62 -6.91 1.04
CA GLN A 23 0.19 -6.92 1.34
C GLN A 23 -0.58 -5.91 0.49
N VAL A 24 -0.05 -4.69 0.34
CA VAL A 24 -0.67 -3.65 -0.51
C VAL A 24 -0.74 -4.10 -1.97
N LEU A 25 0.37 -4.60 -2.53
CA LEU A 25 0.41 -5.09 -3.91
C LEU A 25 -0.52 -6.28 -4.15
N ARG A 26 -0.64 -7.19 -3.17
CA ARG A 26 -1.57 -8.33 -3.23
C ARG A 26 -3.03 -7.88 -3.25
N GLU A 27 -3.40 -6.87 -2.45
CA GLU A 27 -4.76 -6.34 -2.50
C GLU A 27 -5.02 -5.56 -3.79
N ALA A 28 -4.03 -4.81 -4.30
CA ALA A 28 -4.13 -4.13 -5.59
C ALA A 28 -4.30 -5.12 -6.77
N ALA A 29 -3.71 -6.31 -6.70
CA ALA A 29 -3.88 -7.40 -7.69
C ALA A 29 -5.32 -7.90 -7.84
N ARG A 30 -6.20 -7.60 -6.88
CA ARG A 30 -7.63 -7.90 -7.00
C ARG A 30 -8.41 -6.86 -7.79
N LEU A 31 -7.84 -5.68 -8.00
CA LEU A 31 -8.43 -4.58 -8.75
C LEU A 31 -7.84 -4.51 -10.16
N GLU A 32 -6.51 -4.61 -10.25
CA GLU A 32 -5.75 -4.52 -11.49
C GLU A 32 -4.88 -5.77 -11.65
N PRO A 33 -5.19 -6.69 -12.58
CA PRO A 33 -4.41 -7.90 -12.82
C PRO A 33 -3.06 -7.65 -13.53
N ASP A 34 -2.84 -6.50 -14.18
CA ASP A 34 -1.55 -6.13 -14.77
C ASP A 34 -0.51 -5.77 -13.68
N GLU A 35 0.62 -6.49 -13.66
CA GLU A 35 1.68 -6.28 -12.68
C GLU A 35 2.41 -4.96 -12.85
N ASP A 36 2.72 -4.57 -14.08
CA ASP A 36 3.48 -3.35 -14.36
C ASP A 36 2.63 -2.13 -13.99
N ALA A 37 1.33 -2.16 -14.30
CA ALA A 37 0.39 -1.11 -13.91
C ALA A 37 0.28 -0.97 -12.39
N ARG A 38 0.23 -2.08 -11.63
CA ARG A 38 0.21 -2.04 -10.17
C ARG A 38 1.48 -1.47 -9.57
N ILE A 39 2.63 -1.87 -10.09
CA ILE A 39 3.92 -1.39 -9.59
C ILE A 39 4.08 0.11 -9.89
N ALA A 40 3.68 0.54 -11.10
CA ALA A 40 3.67 1.95 -11.47
C ALA A 40 2.75 2.75 -10.53
N TRP A 41 1.50 2.32 -10.34
CA TRP A 41 0.58 2.95 -9.39
C TRP A 41 1.18 3.05 -7.98
N TYR A 42 1.73 1.95 -7.46
CA TYR A 42 2.27 1.91 -6.10
C TYR A 42 3.38 2.94 -5.86
N ARG A 43 4.21 3.18 -6.87
CA ARG A 43 5.38 4.07 -6.77
C ARG A 43 5.10 5.51 -7.20
N GLU A 44 4.23 5.71 -8.19
CA GLU A 44 4.18 6.95 -8.96
C GLU A 44 2.84 7.67 -8.83
N ASP A 45 1.75 6.98 -8.48
CA ASP A 45 0.42 7.59 -8.45
C ASP A 45 0.04 8.09 -7.04
N PRO A 46 -0.12 9.41 -6.83
CA PRO A 46 -0.49 9.96 -5.54
C PRO A 46 -1.97 9.69 -5.20
N ILE A 47 -2.22 9.11 -4.03
CA ILE A 47 -3.57 8.86 -3.56
C ILE A 47 -4.17 10.16 -3.02
N GLY A 48 -5.06 10.77 -3.79
CA GLY A 48 -5.61 12.10 -3.50
C GLY A 48 -6.26 12.24 -2.13
N VAL A 49 -6.96 11.21 -1.65
CA VAL A 49 -7.64 11.20 -0.35
C VAL A 49 -6.72 10.90 0.83
N LEU A 50 -5.49 10.41 0.58
CA LEU A 50 -4.48 10.11 1.59
C LEU A 50 -3.34 11.13 1.55
N GLY A 51 -3.69 12.42 1.42
CA GLY A 51 -2.71 13.50 1.47
C GLY A 51 -1.88 13.69 0.20
N ARG A 52 -2.28 13.08 -0.93
CA ARG A 52 -1.51 13.09 -2.20
C ARG A 52 -0.11 12.49 -2.05
N GLU A 53 0.01 11.45 -1.23
CA GLU A 53 1.20 10.61 -1.14
C GLU A 53 1.02 9.34 -1.95
N THR A 54 2.12 8.79 -2.46
CA THR A 54 2.09 7.48 -3.16
C THR A 54 1.92 6.35 -2.14
N ALA A 55 1.43 5.20 -2.61
CA ALA A 55 1.30 4.03 -1.74
C ALA A 55 2.65 3.62 -1.13
N GLU A 56 3.75 3.73 -1.87
CA GLU A 56 5.10 3.49 -1.38
C GLU A 56 5.48 4.41 -0.21
N ALA A 57 5.24 5.71 -0.33
CA ALA A 57 5.55 6.68 0.73
C ALA A 57 4.71 6.42 1.99
N LEU A 58 3.44 6.06 1.82
CA LEU A 58 2.54 5.70 2.92
C LEU A 58 2.99 4.41 3.62
N VAL A 59 3.42 3.39 2.88
CA VAL A 59 3.98 2.16 3.46
C VAL A 59 5.29 2.46 4.18
N ALA A 60 6.17 3.28 3.60
CA ALA A 60 7.45 3.66 4.21
C ALA A 60 7.27 4.41 5.54
N SER A 61 6.22 5.24 5.65
CA SER A 61 5.82 5.96 6.87
C SER A 61 5.00 5.13 7.86
N GLY A 62 4.68 3.86 7.55
CA GLY A 62 3.93 2.96 8.43
C GLY A 62 2.41 3.09 8.33
N ARG A 63 1.90 3.87 7.37
CA ARG A 63 0.47 4.12 7.12
C ARG A 63 -0.15 3.14 6.11
N TYR A 64 0.39 1.92 6.03
CA TYR A 64 -0.05 0.90 5.07
C TYR A 64 -1.51 0.45 5.28
N GLU A 65 -2.02 0.50 6.52
CA GLU A 65 -3.41 0.15 6.83
C GLU A 65 -4.42 1.10 6.17
N GLU A 66 -4.08 2.39 6.05
CA GLU A 66 -4.89 3.39 5.35
C GLU A 66 -4.96 3.07 3.85
N VAL A 67 -3.84 2.65 3.25
CA VAL A 67 -3.78 2.22 1.85
C VAL A 67 -4.64 0.96 1.64
N LEU A 68 -4.56 -0.02 2.55
CA LEU A 68 -5.39 -1.22 2.49
C LEU A 68 -6.88 -0.90 2.64
N ALA A 69 -7.24 0.03 3.53
CA ALA A 69 -8.62 0.47 3.69
C ALA A 69 -9.14 1.19 2.44
N PHE A 70 -8.31 2.04 1.83
CA PHE A 70 -8.61 2.69 0.56
C PHE A 70 -8.88 1.66 -0.55
N LEU A 71 -7.99 0.68 -0.75
CA LEU A 71 -8.15 -0.36 -1.78
C LEU A 71 -9.43 -1.19 -1.58
N ARG A 72 -9.79 -1.50 -0.33
CA ARG A 72 -11.05 -2.18 -0.01
C ARG A 72 -12.27 -1.31 -0.37
N GLY A 73 -12.21 -0.02 -0.08
CA GLY A 73 -13.24 0.95 -0.47
C GLY A 73 -13.42 1.00 -1.99
N VAL A 74 -12.32 1.15 -2.73
CA VAL A 74 -12.32 1.14 -4.21
C VAL A 74 -12.93 -0.15 -4.74
N ARG A 75 -12.57 -1.31 -4.19
CA ARG A 75 -13.15 -2.61 -4.61
C ARG A 75 -14.67 -2.64 -4.43
N ARG A 76 -15.16 -2.15 -3.31
CA ARG A 76 -16.61 -2.07 -3.02
C ARG A 76 -17.30 -1.12 -3.99
N ASP A 77 -16.71 0.04 -4.24
CA ASP A 77 -17.30 1.06 -5.12
C ASP A 77 -17.33 0.60 -6.59
N LEU A 78 -16.35 -0.23 -7.00
CA LEU A 78 -16.35 -0.90 -8.31
C LEU A 78 -17.29 -2.11 -8.39
N GLY A 79 -17.97 -2.48 -7.30
CA GLY A 79 -18.85 -3.65 -7.26
C GLY A 79 -18.12 -4.99 -7.39
N LEU A 80 -16.80 -5.01 -7.15
CA LEU A 80 -15.95 -6.20 -7.22
C LEU A 80 -15.99 -7.01 -5.91
N GLU A 81 -16.75 -6.57 -4.91
CA GLU A 81 -17.12 -7.42 -3.79
C GLU A 81 -18.16 -8.44 -4.24
N VAL A 82 -17.77 -9.72 -4.27
CA VAL A 82 -18.76 -10.79 -4.32
C VAL A 82 -19.59 -10.66 -3.05
N PRO A 83 -20.90 -10.38 -3.12
CA PRO A 83 -21.73 -10.44 -1.94
C PRO A 83 -21.55 -11.84 -1.40
N HIS A 84 -20.94 -11.95 -0.22
CA HIS A 84 -21.04 -13.16 0.59
C HIS A 84 -22.48 -13.20 1.10
N GLY A 85 -23.43 -13.30 0.17
CA GLY A 85 -24.70 -13.93 0.46
C GLY A 85 -24.32 -15.35 0.84
N PHE A 86 -24.25 -15.59 2.14
CA PHE A 86 -24.44 -16.91 2.70
C PHE A 86 -25.72 -17.46 2.05
N GLY A 87 -25.52 -18.24 1.00
CA GLY A 87 -26.60 -18.91 0.30
C GLY A 87 -27.20 -19.95 1.22
N ALA A 88 -28.37 -19.59 1.74
CA ALA A 88 -29.53 -20.41 2.04
C ALA A 88 -29.38 -21.57 3.06
N PHE A 89 -30.22 -21.44 4.08
CA PHE A 89 -30.75 -22.48 4.96
C PHE A 89 -31.43 -23.60 4.17
#